data_AF-A0AAW6KMZ2-F1
#
_entry.id   AF-A0AAW6KMZ2-F1
#
_cell.length_a   1.000
_cell.length_b   1.000
_cell.length_c   1.000
_cell.angle_alpha   90.00
_cell.angle_beta   90.00
_cell.angle_gamma   90.00
#
_symmetry.space_group_name_H-M   'P 1'
#
loop_
_entity.id
_entity.type
_entity.pdbx_description
1 polymer ?
#
loop_
_entity_poly.entity_id
_entity_poly.type
_entity_poly.pdbx_seq_one_letter_code
_entity_poly.pdbx_strand_id
1 'polypeptide(L)' 'MNWYEKLSEYFPIEEMKSKEHMEALLKEQNDIYHKEEGRHHVLMYAEFDSFIFIDYLFVSKDARGQG' A
#
# COMPACT_ATOMS: atom_id res chain seq x y z
N MET A 1 5.29 11.54 -7.60
CA MET A 1 5.14 10.08 -7.82
C MET A 1 3.87 9.64 -7.14
N ASN A 2 3.02 8.96 -7.90
CA ASN A 2 1.80 8.32 -7.41
C ASN A 2 2.20 7.16 -6.47
N TRP A 3 1.42 6.87 -5.42
CA TRP A 3 1.66 5.73 -4.52
C TRP A 3 1.87 4.41 -5.27
N TYR A 4 1.16 4.19 -6.39
CA TYR A 4 1.31 2.98 -7.21
C TYR A 4 2.69 2.90 -7.86
N GLU A 5 3.24 4.03 -8.32
CA GLU A 5 4.59 4.08 -8.90
C GLU A 5 5.63 3.72 -7.84
N LYS A 6 5.52 4.28 -6.63
CA LYS A 6 6.41 3.96 -5.50
C LYS A 6 6.39 2.47 -5.16
N LEU A 7 5.22 1.84 -5.18
CA LEU A 7 5.10 0.39 -4.99
C LEU A 7 5.75 -0.38 -6.15
N SER A 8 5.48 0.01 -7.39
CA SER A 8 6.02 -0.68 -8.58
C SER A 8 7.55 -0.58 -8.72
N GLU A 9 8.19 0.43 -8.13
CA GLU A 9 9.64 0.54 -8.08
C GLU A 9 10.29 -0.42 -7.08
N TYR A 10 9.52 -0.88 -6.09
CA TYR A 10 10.00 -1.71 -5.00
C TYR A 10 9.61 -3.19 -5.16
N PHE A 11 8.36 -3.46 -5.54
CA PHE A 11 7.82 -4.80 -5.67
C PHE A 11 7.94 -5.32 -7.11
N PRO A 12 8.36 -6.59 -7.30
CA PRO A 12 8.28 -7.25 -8.61
C PRO A 12 6.87 -7.21 -9.19
N ILE A 13 6.77 -7.18 -10.52
CA ILE A 13 5.47 -7.12 -11.21
C ILE A 13 4.58 -8.33 -10.90
N GLU A 14 5.16 -9.49 -10.56
CA GLU A 14 4.43 -10.70 -10.20
C GLU A 14 3.75 -10.61 -8.82
N GLU A 15 4.25 -9.73 -7.95
CA GLU A 15 3.68 -9.48 -6.61
C GLU A 15 2.68 -8.33 -6.62
N MET A 16 2.69 -7.50 -7.66
CA MET A 16 1.83 -6.34 -7.82
C MET A 16 0.44 -6.73 -8.32
N LYS A 17 -0.61 -6.28 -7.62
CA LYS A 17 -1.97 -6.21 -8.21
C LYS A 17 -2.00 -5.13 -9.28
N SER A 18 -2.86 -5.26 -10.29
CA SER A 18 -3.06 -4.18 -11.26
C SER A 18 -3.59 -2.92 -10.56
N LYS A 19 -3.23 -1.76 -11.09
CA LYS A 19 -3.67 -0.47 -10.54
C LYS A 19 -5.19 -0.38 -10.48
N GLU A 20 -5.88 -0.85 -11.52
CA GLU A 20 -7.34 -0.84 -11.61
C GLU A 20 -7.96 -1.71 -10.51
N HIS A 21 -7.36 -2.86 -10.19
CA HIS A 21 -7.84 -3.73 -9.12
C HIS A 21 -7.64 -3.07 -7.75
N MET A 22 -6.47 -2.44 -7.50
CA MET A 22 -6.23 -1.72 -6.25
C MET A 22 -7.18 -0.52 -6.07
N GLU A 23 -7.43 0.24 -7.14
CA GLU A 23 -8.36 1.37 -7.11
C GLU A 23 -9.81 0.92 -6.91
N ALA A 24 -10.20 -0.22 -7.50
CA ALA A 24 -11.50 -0.83 -7.24
C ALA A 24 -11.65 -1.26 -5.77
N LEU A 25 -10.64 -1.92 -5.19
CA LEU A 25 -10.64 -2.30 -3.77
C LEU A 25 -10.83 -1.09 -2.85
N LEU A 26 -10.05 -0.03 -3.06
CA LEU A 26 -10.13 1.21 -2.26
C LEU A 26 -11.46 1.95 -2.42
N LYS A 27 -12.16 1.76 -3.54
CA LYS A 27 -13.43 2.43 -3.82
C LYS A 27 -14.62 1.62 -3.33
N GLU A 28 -14.61 0.31 -3.56
CA GLU A 28 -15.74 -0.59 -3.31
C GLU A 28 -15.73 -1.19 -1.90
N GLN A 29 -14.55 -1.38 -1.32
CA GLN A 29 -14.35 -1.91 0.04
C GLN A 29 -13.71 -0.84 0.94
N ASN A 30 -14.17 0.41 0.82
CA ASN A 30 -13.61 1.55 1.54
C ASN A 30 -13.86 1.53 3.06
N ASP A 31 -14.70 0.61 3.51
CA ASP A 31 -15.07 0.34 4.90
C ASP A 31 -13.99 -0.45 5.62
N ILE A 32 -13.31 -1.36 4.92
CA ILE A 32 -12.26 -2.21 5.49
C ILE A 32 -10.89 -1.96 4.87
N TYR A 33 -10.83 -1.45 3.64
CA TYR A 33 -9.59 -1.33 2.88
C TYR A 33 -9.08 0.11 2.87
N HIS A 34 -7.85 0.29 3.34
CA HIS A 34 -7.26 1.60 3.59
C HIS A 34 -5.93 1.75 2.86
N LYS A 35 -5.66 3.00 2.44
CA LYS A 35 -4.36 3.42 1.91
C LYS A 35 -3.91 4.67 2.64
N GLU A 36 -2.73 4.58 3.23
CA GLU A 36 -2.01 5.72 3.78
C GLU A 36 -0.78 6.02 2.90
N GLU A 37 -0.60 7.29 2.55
CA GLU A 37 0.55 7.75 1.79
C GLU A 37 1.20 8.94 2.51
N GLY A 38 2.48 8.78 2.84
CA GLY A 38 3.32 9.83 3.38
C GLY A 38 4.44 10.23 2.44
N ARG A 39 5.26 11.18 2.90
CA ARG A 39 6.51 11.55 2.22
C ARG A 39 7.48 10.36 2.13
N HIS A 40 7.51 9.53 3.16
CA HIS A 40 8.49 8.48 3.34
C HIS A 40 7.93 7.07 3.27
N HIS A 41 6.62 6.90 3.16
CA HIS A 41 5.99 5.59 3.18
C HIS A 41 4.75 5.51 2.29
N VAL A 42 4.42 4.28 1.90
CA VAL A 42 3.12 3.89 1.36
C VAL A 42 2.70 2.65 2.11
N LEU A 43 1.48 2.67 2.66
CA LEU A 43 0.89 1.56 3.38
C LEU A 43 -0.49 1.26 2.79
N MET A 44 -0.73 0.00 2.45
CA MET A 44 -2.04 -0.51 2.06
C MET A 44 -2.39 -1.69 2.95
N TYR A 45 -3.56 -1.63 3.58
CA TYR A 45 -3.99 -2.64 4.54
C TYR A 45 -5.51 -2.79 4.55
N ALA A 46 -5.97 -3.97 4.96
CA ALA A 46 -7.35 -4.21 5.30
C ALA A 46 -7.48 -4.39 6.82
N GLU A 47 -8.44 -3.72 7.42
CA GLU A 47 -8.76 -3.79 8.84
C GLU A 47 -10.00 -4.68 9.04
N PHE A 48 -9.84 -5.77 9.79
CA PHE A 48 -10.91 -6.68 10.16
C PHE A 48 -11.07 -6.69 11.68
N ASP A 49 -12.23 -7.14 12.17
CA ASP A 49 -12.56 -7.13 13.60
C ASP A 49 -11.53 -7.80 14.52
N SER A 50 -10.75 -8.75 14.01
CA SER A 50 -9.79 -9.53 14.80
C SER A 50 -8.33 -9.38 14.38
N PHE A 51 -8.05 -8.77 13.22
CA PHE A 51 -6.68 -8.60 12.74
C PHE A 51 -6.60 -7.53 11.65
N ILE A 52 -5.39 -7.01 11.44
CA ILE A 52 -5.06 -6.14 10.31
C ILE A 52 -4.23 -6.96 9.32
N PHE A 53 -4.63 -6.93 8.06
CA PHE A 53 -3.89 -7.53 6.96
C PHE A 53 -3.14 -6.45 6.19
N ILE A 54 -1.81 -6.47 6.24
CA ILE A 54 -0.96 -5.54 5.49
C ILE A 54 -0.66 -6.14 4.12
N ASP A 55 -1.25 -5.57 3.07
CA ASP A 55 -1.03 -5.98 1.68
C ASP A 55 0.31 -5.43 1.16
N TYR A 56 0.57 -4.13 1.39
CA TYR A 56 1.81 -3.48 0.97
C TYR A 56 2.33 -2.54 2.04
N LEU A 57 3.60 -2.66 2.36
CA LEU A 57 4.34 -1.68 3.15
C LEU A 57 5.63 -1.31 2.42
N PHE A 58 5.73 -0.05 2.04
CA PHE A 58 6.92 0.54 1.47
C PHE A 58 7.43 1.65 2.37
N VAL A 59 8.73 1.65 2.65
CA VAL A 59 9.45 2.73 3.33
C VAL A 59 10.60 3.19 2.45
N SER A 60 10.64 4.51 2.20
CA SER A 60 11.66 5.15 1.39
C SER A 60 13.06 4.90 1.94
N LYS A 61 14.05 4.80 1.05
CA LYS A 61 15.45 4.62 1.45
C LYS A 61 15.95 5.73 2.37
N ASP A 62 15.44 6.95 2.20
CA ASP A 62 15.79 8.13 3.00
C ASP A 62 15.34 8.05 4.46
N ALA A 63 14.33 7.22 4.76
CA ALA A 63 13.81 7.01 6.11
C ALA A 63 14.43 5.80 6.82
N ARG A 64 15.39 5.10 6.19
CA ARG A 64 16.05 3.93 6.80
C ARG A 64 16.76 4.33 8.09
N GLY A 65 16.57 3.54 9.15
CA GLY A 65 17.19 3.75 10.45
C GLY A 65 16.49 4.79 11.34
N GLN A 66 15.30 5.26 10.96
CA GLN A 66 14.51 6.20 11.77
C GLN A 66 13.50 5.52 12.72
N GLY A 67 13.37 4.19 12.65
CA GLY A 67 12.40 3.42 13.46
C GLY A 67 10.98 3.65 13.00
#